data_AF-A0A0T6DUL5-F1
#
_entry.id   AF-A0A0T6DUL5-F1
#
_cell.length_a   1.000
_cell.length_b   1.000
_cell.length_c   1.000
_cell.angle_alpha   90.00
_cell.angle_beta   90.00
_cell.angle_gamma   90.00
#
_symmetry.space_group_name_H-M   'P 1'
#
loop_
_entity.id
_entity.type
_entity.pdbx_description
1 polymer ?
#
loop_
_entity_poly.entity_id
_entity_poly.type
_entity_poly.pdbx_seq_one_letter_code
_entity_poly.pdbx_strand_id
1 'polypeptide(L)'
;MREEYLRAAAEAYASLNDIESDCYHYLNDGFDSTIQARLTDTYSTKLLDKAAPKKYINKIVCTALAECQYPINETIGYAWNDSERAAFSSIPKQTWSRHQMSDYINFILNDIAQNAAAARAKIQLQVVGYSEAT
;
A
#
# COMPACT_ATOMS: atom_id res chain seq x y z
N MET A 1 -14.06 20.95 6.26
CA MET A 1 -13.70 22.17 5.50
C MET A 1 -12.41 22.85 6.01
N ARG A 2 -12.36 23.52 7.18
CA ARG A 2 -11.11 24.18 7.67
C ARG A 2 -9.96 23.20 7.90
N GLU A 3 -10.24 22.03 8.47
CA GLU A 3 -9.23 20.99 8.74
C GLU A 3 -8.69 20.35 7.46
N GLU A 4 -9.51 20.20 6.42
CA GLU A 4 -9.08 19.66 5.12
C GLU A 4 -8.14 20.63 4.39
N TYR A 5 -8.39 21.94 4.47
CA TYR A 5 -7.46 22.95 3.93
C TYR A 5 -6.11 22.96 4.67
N LEU A 6 -6.12 22.80 6.00
CA LEU A 6 -4.90 22.69 6.79
C LEU A 6 -4.13 21.41 6.47
N ARG A 7 -4.83 20.29 6.25
CA ARG A 7 -4.22 19.03 5.81
C ARG A 7 -3.57 19.15 4.44
N ALA A 8 -4.28 19.72 3.46
CA ALA A 8 -3.75 19.92 2.11
C ALA A 8 -2.53 20.86 2.10
N ALA A 9 -2.54 21.91 2.92
CA ALA A 9 -1.38 22.77 3.10
C ALA A 9 -0.21 22.00 3.75
N ALA A 10 -0.45 21.25 4.82
CA ALA A 10 0.56 20.43 5.48
C ALA A 10 1.18 19.39 4.54
N GLU A 11 0.39 18.74 3.68
CA GLU A 11 0.87 17.83 2.63
C GLU A 11 1.81 18.53 1.64
N ALA A 12 1.46 19.74 1.18
CA ALA A 12 2.30 20.50 0.26
C ALA A 12 3.69 20.85 0.84
N TYR A 13 3.78 21.04 2.16
CA TYR A 13 5.04 21.33 2.85
C TYR A 13 5.76 20.08 3.39
N ALA A 14 5.09 18.92 3.43
CA ALA A 14 5.64 17.68 3.99
C ALA A 14 6.77 17.07 3.14
N SER A 15 6.98 17.56 1.91
CA SER A 15 8.04 17.10 0.99
C SER A 15 8.05 15.57 0.85
N LEU A 16 6.87 15.00 0.62
CA LEU A 16 6.69 13.57 0.42
C LEU A 16 7.37 13.15 -0.89
N ASN A 17 7.99 11.97 -0.89
CA ASN A 17 8.38 11.36 -2.15
C ASN A 17 7.17 10.69 -2.83
N ASP A 18 7.32 10.36 -4.11
CA ASP A 18 6.21 9.85 -4.94
C ASP A 18 5.56 8.59 -4.34
N ILE A 19 6.35 7.64 -3.83
CA ILE A 19 5.81 6.38 -3.28
C ILE A 19 5.11 6.60 -1.93
N GLU A 20 5.61 7.50 -1.09
CA GLU A 20 4.97 7.90 0.17
C GLU A 20 3.61 8.55 -0.10
N SER A 21 3.56 9.48 -1.06
CA SER A 21 2.34 10.16 -1.47
C SER A 21 1.34 9.15 -2.05
N ASP A 22 1.76 8.30 -2.99
CA ASP A 22 0.88 7.30 -3.60
C ASP A 22 0.32 6.31 -2.58
N CYS A 23 1.16 5.78 -1.68
CA CYS A 23 0.70 4.87 -0.62
C CYS A 23 -0.25 5.57 0.37
N TYR A 24 0.02 6.82 0.72
CA TYR A 24 -0.85 7.60 1.59
C TYR A 24 -2.23 7.82 0.94
N HIS A 25 -2.27 8.35 -0.28
CA HIS A 25 -3.54 8.62 -0.95
C HIS A 25 -4.31 7.34 -1.26
N TYR A 26 -3.63 6.25 -1.66
CA TYR A 26 -4.27 4.97 -1.92
C TYR A 26 -5.00 4.38 -0.71
N LEU A 27 -4.50 4.62 0.50
CA LEU A 27 -5.14 4.16 1.74
C LEU A 27 -6.20 5.12 2.30
N ASN A 28 -6.18 6.41 1.96
CA ASN A 28 -6.99 7.43 2.65
C ASN A 28 -8.01 8.14 1.76
N ASP A 29 -7.74 8.31 0.46
CA ASP A 29 -8.56 9.16 -0.43
C ASP A 29 -9.36 8.36 -1.47
N GLY A 30 -9.36 7.03 -1.34
CA GLY A 30 -10.11 6.12 -2.21
C GLY A 30 -9.35 5.67 -3.46
N PHE A 31 -10.09 5.10 -4.41
CA PHE A 31 -9.53 4.34 -5.54
C PHE A 31 -9.25 5.20 -6.77
N ASP A 32 -8.23 6.03 -6.67
CA ASP A 32 -7.72 6.73 -7.85
C ASP A 32 -7.01 5.73 -8.79
N SER A 33 -7.52 5.60 -10.02
CA SER A 33 -6.98 4.68 -11.01
C SER A 33 -5.54 5.00 -11.43
N THR A 34 -5.13 6.27 -11.36
CA THR A 34 -3.78 6.71 -11.68
C THR A 34 -2.82 6.32 -10.55
N ILE A 35 -3.20 6.51 -9.28
CA ILE A 35 -2.40 6.03 -8.14
C ILE A 35 -2.27 4.50 -8.19
N GLN A 36 -3.38 3.80 -8.46
CA GLN A 36 -3.36 2.35 -8.57
C GLN A 36 -2.40 1.86 -9.68
N ALA A 37 -2.36 2.53 -10.83
CA ALA A 37 -1.44 2.20 -11.91
C ALA A 37 0.03 2.42 -11.51
N ARG A 38 0.36 3.56 -10.90
CA ARG A 38 1.73 3.86 -10.43
C ARG A 38 2.22 2.87 -9.37
N LEU A 39 1.36 2.52 -8.40
CA LEU A 39 1.67 1.49 -7.42
C LEU A 39 1.84 0.12 -8.08
N THR A 40 1.02 -0.20 -9.09
CA THR A 40 1.14 -1.46 -9.83
C THR A 40 2.49 -1.58 -10.52
N ASP A 41 2.95 -0.52 -11.20
CA ASP A 41 4.25 -0.48 -11.88
C ASP A 41 5.41 -0.55 -10.89
N THR A 42 5.31 0.19 -9.79
CA THR A 42 6.31 0.24 -8.73
C THR A 42 6.51 -1.14 -8.09
N TYR A 43 5.42 -1.77 -7.65
CA TYR A 43 5.50 -3.08 -7.01
C TYR A 43 5.81 -4.20 -8.00
N SER A 44 5.39 -4.08 -9.26
CA SER A 44 5.80 -5.04 -10.29
C SER A 44 7.32 -5.03 -10.46
N THR A 45 7.94 -3.86 -10.49
CA THR A 45 9.40 -3.71 -10.53
C THR A 45 10.07 -4.26 -9.27
N LYS A 46 9.60 -3.87 -8.08
CA LYS A 46 10.13 -4.40 -6.80
C LYS A 46 10.04 -5.93 -6.71
N LEU A 47 8.98 -6.53 -7.24
CA LEU A 47 8.82 -7.99 -7.26
C LEU A 47 9.75 -8.68 -8.28
N LEU A 48 10.04 -8.04 -9.41
CA LEU A 48 11.04 -8.54 -10.37
C LEU A 48 12.42 -8.64 -9.70
N ASP A 49 12.81 -7.61 -8.95
CA ASP A 49 14.09 -7.57 -8.23
C ASP A 49 14.17 -8.63 -7.11
N LYS A 50 13.02 -8.98 -6.52
CA LYS A 50 12.88 -10.07 -5.54
C LYS A 50 12.77 -11.46 -6.16
N ALA A 51 13.01 -11.59 -7.46
CA ALA A 51 12.90 -12.84 -8.22
C ALA A 51 11.53 -13.53 -8.07
N ALA A 52 10.45 -12.75 -7.89
CA ALA A 52 9.10 -13.29 -7.89
C ALA A 52 8.81 -13.95 -9.24
N PRO A 53 8.00 -15.03 -9.28
CA PRO A 53 7.68 -15.69 -10.54
C PRO A 53 6.98 -14.73 -11.51
N LYS A 54 7.68 -14.31 -12.57
CA LYS A 54 7.25 -13.25 -13.51
C LYS A 54 5.81 -13.41 -14.00
N LYS A 55 5.40 -14.65 -14.29
CA LYS A 55 4.04 -15.00 -14.73
C LYS A 55 2.94 -14.53 -13.76
N TYR A 56 3.24 -14.46 -12.47
CA TYR A 56 2.27 -14.19 -11.42
C TYR A 56 2.39 -12.79 -10.80
N ILE A 57 3.39 -11.99 -11.19
CA ILE A 57 3.64 -10.66 -10.60
C ILE A 57 2.38 -9.78 -10.63
N ASN A 58 1.76 -9.61 -11.79
CA ASN A 58 0.55 -8.79 -11.90
C ASN A 58 -0.56 -9.29 -10.96
N LYS A 59 -0.77 -10.61 -10.89
CA LYS A 59 -1.78 -11.20 -10.00
C LYS A 59 -1.45 -10.95 -8.52
N ILE A 60 -0.19 -11.07 -8.13
CA ILE A 60 0.27 -10.82 -6.76
C ILE A 60 0.03 -9.36 -6.39
N VAL A 61 0.44 -8.42 -7.26
CA VAL A 61 0.29 -6.98 -7.04
C VAL A 61 -1.18 -6.59 -6.96
N CYS A 62 -2.02 -7.01 -7.92
CA CYS A 62 -3.46 -6.75 -7.87
C CYS A 62 -4.12 -7.33 -6.61
N THR A 63 -3.68 -8.51 -6.15
CA THR A 63 -4.23 -9.12 -4.92
C THR A 63 -3.86 -8.29 -3.70
N ALA A 64 -2.60 -7.85 -3.58
CA ALA A 64 -2.17 -7.01 -2.47
C ALA A 64 -2.91 -5.66 -2.45
N LEU A 65 -3.01 -5.01 -3.61
CA LEU A 65 -3.72 -3.73 -3.75
C LEU A 65 -5.22 -3.84 -3.44
N ALA A 66 -5.85 -4.96 -3.79
CA ALA A 66 -7.23 -5.24 -3.41
C ALA A 66 -7.35 -5.52 -1.91
N GLU A 67 -6.40 -6.26 -1.33
CA GLU A 67 -6.44 -6.63 0.09
C GLU A 67 -6.33 -5.42 1.03
N CYS A 68 -5.63 -4.35 0.63
CA CYS A 68 -5.57 -3.08 1.37
C CYS A 68 -6.94 -2.47 1.70
N GLN A 69 -8.00 -2.94 1.04
CA GLN A 69 -9.34 -2.36 1.07
C GLN A 69 -10.29 -3.11 2.00
N TYR A 70 -9.82 -4.22 2.54
CA TYR A 70 -10.59 -5.05 3.45
C TYR A 70 -10.12 -4.85 4.88
N PRO A 71 -11.03 -4.97 5.87
CA PRO A 71 -10.66 -4.83 7.27
C PRO A 71 -9.63 -5.90 7.66
N ILE A 72 -8.63 -5.49 8.43
CA ILE A 72 -7.60 -6.39 8.95
C ILE A 72 -8.25 -7.35 9.96
N ASN A 73 -8.01 -8.64 9.79
CA ASN A 73 -8.35 -9.62 10.81
C ASN A 73 -7.27 -9.60 11.90
N GLU A 74 -7.67 -9.22 13.12
CA GLU A 74 -6.79 -9.08 14.29
C GLU A 74 -6.02 -10.36 14.65
N THR A 75 -6.54 -11.54 14.27
CA THR A 75 -5.90 -12.83 14.58
C THR A 75 -4.72 -13.13 13.68
N ILE A 76 -4.80 -12.75 12.40
CA ILE A 76 -3.77 -13.07 11.39
C ILE A 76 -2.95 -11.84 10.96
N GLY A 77 -3.35 -10.64 11.36
CA GLY A 77 -2.66 -9.39 11.03
C GLY A 77 -2.86 -8.91 9.58
N TYR A 78 -3.68 -9.61 8.81
CA TYR A 78 -3.99 -9.32 7.41
C TYR A 78 -5.49 -9.46 7.16
N ALA A 79 -6.01 -8.93 6.05
CA ALA A 79 -7.42 -9.10 5.73
C ALA A 79 -7.74 -10.51 5.23
N TRP A 80 -6.80 -11.15 4.53
CA TRP A 80 -6.96 -12.48 3.97
C TRP A 80 -5.88 -13.46 4.37
N ASN A 81 -6.26 -14.73 4.53
CA ASN A 81 -5.33 -15.85 4.65
C ASN A 81 -4.87 -16.37 3.27
N ASP A 82 -3.89 -17.29 3.27
CA ASP A 82 -3.32 -17.88 2.05
C ASP A 82 -4.35 -18.50 1.10
N SER A 83 -5.38 -19.16 1.64
CA SER A 83 -6.41 -19.79 0.81
C SER A 83 -7.30 -18.75 0.12
N GLU A 84 -7.63 -17.66 0.81
CA GLU A 84 -8.43 -16.56 0.29
C GLU A 84 -7.65 -15.79 -0.78
N ARG A 85 -6.37 -15.47 -0.54
CA ARG A 85 -5.49 -14.83 -1.53
C ARG A 85 -5.28 -15.70 -2.77
N ALA A 86 -5.12 -17.01 -2.61
CA ALA A 86 -5.03 -17.94 -3.73
C ALA A 86 -6.34 -18.00 -4.54
N ALA A 87 -7.49 -17.97 -3.87
CA ALA A 87 -8.79 -17.94 -4.52
C ALA A 87 -9.01 -16.64 -5.30
N PHE A 88 -8.73 -15.49 -4.67
CA PHE A 88 -8.87 -14.17 -5.30
C PHE A 88 -7.98 -14.03 -6.55
N SER A 89 -6.70 -14.37 -6.43
CA SER A 89 -5.73 -14.29 -7.53
C SER A 89 -5.96 -15.33 -8.66
N SER A 90 -6.84 -16.31 -8.42
CA SER A 90 -7.02 -17.47 -9.30
C SER A 90 -5.68 -18.17 -9.58
N ILE A 91 -4.86 -18.37 -8.54
CA ILE A 91 -3.62 -19.15 -8.59
C ILE A 91 -3.86 -20.46 -7.81
N PRO A 92 -3.57 -21.64 -8.39
CA PRO A 92 -3.77 -22.90 -7.70
C PRO A 92 -3.01 -22.95 -6.35
N LYS A 93 -3.64 -23.47 -5.29
CA LYS A 93 -3.05 -23.54 -3.94
C LYS A 93 -1.69 -24.25 -3.91
N GLN A 94 -1.50 -25.27 -4.74
CA GLN A 94 -0.22 -25.97 -4.86
C GLN A 94 0.88 -25.03 -5.41
N THR A 95 0.56 -24.22 -6.42
CA THR A 95 1.47 -23.20 -6.95
C THR A 95 1.72 -22.10 -5.92
N TRP A 96 0.68 -21.71 -5.19
CA TRP A 96 0.77 -20.71 -4.12
C TRP A 96 1.80 -21.10 -3.06
N SER A 97 1.64 -22.30 -2.51
CA SER A 97 2.52 -22.85 -1.46
C SER A 97 3.95 -23.07 -1.98
N ARG A 98 4.11 -23.63 -3.19
CA ARG A 98 5.43 -23.88 -3.79
C ARG A 98 6.28 -22.62 -3.94
N HIS A 99 5.64 -21.50 -4.25
CA HIS A 99 6.32 -20.22 -4.54
C HIS A 99 6.19 -19.21 -3.40
N GLN A 100 5.63 -19.60 -2.25
CA GLN A 100 5.46 -18.74 -1.08
C GLN A 100 4.82 -17.38 -1.44
N MET A 101 3.76 -17.42 -2.25
CA MET A 101 3.20 -16.20 -2.86
C MET A 101 2.72 -15.16 -1.83
N SER A 102 2.28 -15.61 -0.65
CA SER A 102 1.90 -14.74 0.45
C SER A 102 3.04 -13.87 0.97
N ASP A 103 4.31 -14.29 0.84
CA ASP A 103 5.44 -13.48 1.29
C ASP A 103 5.61 -12.23 0.43
N TYR A 104 5.35 -12.34 -0.89
CA TYR A 104 5.36 -11.20 -1.79
C TYR A 104 4.20 -10.24 -1.52
N ILE A 105 3.00 -10.77 -1.19
CA ILE A 105 1.85 -9.94 -0.80
C ILE A 105 2.13 -9.23 0.52
N ASN A 106 2.59 -9.96 1.54
CA ASN A 106 2.96 -9.38 2.83
C ASN A 106 4.01 -8.29 2.67
N PHE A 107 5.01 -8.50 1.81
CA PHE A 107 5.99 -7.47 1.47
C PHE A 107 5.33 -6.20 0.94
N ILE A 108 4.42 -6.30 -0.04
CA ILE A 108 3.71 -5.14 -0.60
C ILE A 108 2.87 -4.45 0.48
N LEU A 109 2.04 -5.21 1.21
CA LEU A 109 1.15 -4.65 2.23
C LEU A 109 1.91 -3.91 3.32
N ASN A 110 3.02 -4.50 3.80
CA ASN A 110 3.86 -3.90 4.82
C ASN A 110 4.58 -2.65 4.30
N ASP A 111 5.10 -2.69 3.07
CA ASP A 111 5.77 -1.54 2.44
C ASP A 111 4.79 -0.38 2.20
N ILE A 112 3.56 -0.65 1.74
CA ILE A 112 2.50 0.36 1.60
C ILE A 112 2.19 0.99 2.97
N ALA A 113 1.97 0.16 4.00
CA ALA A 113 1.63 0.63 5.33
C ALA A 113 2.75 1.50 5.92
N GLN A 114 4.02 1.10 5.74
CA GLN A 114 5.18 1.85 6.20
C GLN A 114 5.32 3.20 5.48
N ASN A 115 5.19 3.23 4.16
CA ASN A 115 5.26 4.47 3.37
C ASN A 115 4.12 5.42 3.74
N ALA A 116 2.90 4.92 3.89
CA ALA A 116 1.76 5.73 4.33
C ALA A 116 1.92 6.25 5.77
N ALA A 117 2.52 5.46 6.68
CA ALA A 117 2.84 5.91 8.03
C ALA A 117 3.93 6.99 8.05
N ALA A 118 4.96 6.85 7.21
CA ALA A 118 5.99 7.87 7.03
C ALA A 118 5.41 9.18 6.49
N ALA A 119 4.53 9.10 5.48
CA ALA A 119 3.81 10.25 4.96
C ALA A 119 2.97 10.94 6.05
N ARG A 120 2.17 10.17 6.80
CA ARG A 120 1.38 10.68 7.93
C ARG A 120 2.25 11.41 8.95
N ALA A 121 3.39 10.83 9.32
CA ALA A 121 4.30 11.46 10.28
C ALA A 121 4.84 12.80 9.76
N LYS A 122 5.25 12.87 8.48
CA LYS A 122 5.73 14.11 7.85
C LYS A 122 4.65 15.18 7.77
N ILE A 123 3.43 14.81 7.38
CA ILE A 123 2.26 15.71 7.35
C ILE A 123 1.98 16.24 8.77
N GLN A 124 1.97 15.36 9.77
CA GLN A 124 1.69 15.73 11.16
C GLN A 124 2.72 16.73 11.70
N LEU A 125 4.00 16.58 11.36
CA LEU A 125 5.05 17.54 11.74
C LEU A 125 4.74 18.96 11.22
N GLN A 126 4.17 19.07 10.02
CA GLN A 126 3.78 20.38 9.48
C GLN A 126 2.58 20.94 10.25
N VAL A 127 1.56 20.13 10.53
CA VAL A 127 0.37 20.56 11.30
C VAL A 127 0.75 21.08 12.70
N VAL A 128 1.66 20.40 13.39
CA VAL A 128 2.14 20.83 14.72
C VAL A 128 3.02 22.09 14.61
N GLY A 129 3.91 22.17 13.62
CA GLY A 129 4.72 23.35 13.37
C GLY A 129 3.92 24.62 13.05
N TYR A 130 2.74 24.48 12.43
CA TYR A 130 1.79 25.59 12.22
C TYR A 130 1.10 26.05 13.51
N SER A 131 1.03 25.21 14.55
CA SER A 131 0.34 25.54 15.81
C SER A 131 1.20 26.34 16.80
N GLU A 132 2.52 26.35 16.64
CA GLU A 132 3.46 27.10 17.50
C GLU A 132 3.79 28.50 16.96
N ALA A 133 3.32 28.84 15.75
CA ALA A 133 3.45 30.18 15.19
C ALA A 133 2.28 31.09 15.65
N THR A 134 2.26 31.44 16.95
CA THR A 134 1.41 32.52 17.50
C THR A 134 2.23 33.46 18.37
#